data_AF-A0A411ZZX1-F1
#
_entry.id   AF-A0A411ZZX1-F1
#
_cell.length_a   1.000
_cell.length_b   1.000
_cell.length_c   1.000
_cell.angle_alpha   90.00
_cell.angle_beta   90.00
_cell.angle_gamma   90.00
#
_symmetry.space_group_name_H-M   'P 1'
#
loop_
_entity.id
_entity.type
_entity.pdbx_description
1 polymer ?
#
loop_
_entity_poly.entity_id
_entity_poly.type
_entity_poly.pdbx_seq_one_letter_code
_entity_poly.pdbx_strand_id
1 'polypeptide(L)'
;MFTKNNIVYASQPTKDLEVVDFKILDYMYMIISFSNGEQRVFDATCLLEYPVYQPLKDEKIFNAVEIRNGTLSWCNNKIDIAPEMLYKKSYEYTAPEKICM
;
A
#
# COMPACT_ATOMS: atom_id res chain seq x y z
N MET A 1 -4.84 -1.73 25.77
CA MET A 1 -4.10 -0.91 26.76
C MET A 1 -2.80 -1.58 27.14
N PHE A 2 -1.68 -0.85 27.10
CA PHE A 2 -0.40 -1.32 27.65
C PHE A 2 0.37 -0.14 28.27
N THR A 3 1.19 -0.42 29.28
CA THR A 3 1.96 0.61 30.00
C THR A 3 3.43 0.52 29.61
N LYS A 4 4.00 1.65 29.17
CA LYS A 4 5.44 1.79 28.94
C LYS A 4 5.92 3.07 29.63
N ASN A 5 6.96 2.98 30.46
CA ASN A 5 7.53 4.12 31.19
C ASN A 5 6.49 4.94 31.99
N ASN A 6 5.56 4.29 32.69
CA ASN A 6 4.45 4.93 33.43
C ASN A 6 3.46 5.76 32.56
N ILE A 7 3.49 5.61 31.25
CA ILE A 7 2.49 6.18 30.34
C ILE A 7 1.56 5.04 29.90
N VAL A 8 0.25 5.25 30.08
CA VAL A 8 -0.79 4.29 29.68
C VAL A 8 -1.22 4.62 28.25
N TYR A 9 -0.97 3.68 27.35
CA TYR A 9 -1.39 3.78 25.95
C TYR A 9 -2.70 3.01 25.76
N ALA A 10 -3.71 3.66 25.16
CA ALA A 10 -5.03 3.07 24.95
C ALA A 10 -4.99 1.86 24.00
N SER A 11 -4.17 1.94 22.95
CA SER A 11 -3.92 0.89 21.95
C SER A 11 -2.51 0.30 22.12
N GLN A 12 -2.29 -0.97 21.73
CA GLN A 12 -0.94 -1.51 21.51
C GLN A 12 -0.24 -0.67 20.43
N PRO A 13 1.11 -0.60 20.39
CA PRO A 13 1.79 0.02 19.28
C PRO A 13 1.50 -0.89 18.09
N THR A 14 0.52 -0.51 17.27
CA THR A 14 0.36 -1.09 15.94
C THR A 14 1.70 -0.90 15.29
N LYS A 15 2.33 -2.01 14.88
CA LYS A 15 3.57 -1.96 14.12
C LYS A 15 3.25 -1.06 12.92
N ASP A 16 3.78 0.16 12.91
CA ASP A 16 3.45 1.16 11.89
C ASP A 16 3.90 0.58 10.54
N LEU A 17 2.96 -0.04 9.84
CA LEU A 17 3.18 -0.63 8.55
C LEU A 17 3.10 0.53 7.57
N GLU A 18 4.16 0.74 6.81
CA GLU A 18 4.25 1.84 5.85
C GLU A 18 4.63 1.29 4.49
N VAL A 19 4.14 1.93 3.43
CA VAL A 19 4.62 1.69 2.08
C VAL A 19 5.97 2.38 1.91
N VAL A 20 7.00 1.60 1.63
CA VAL A 20 8.37 2.10 1.43
C VAL A 20 8.75 2.19 -0.05
N ASP A 21 8.14 1.35 -0.88
CA ASP A 21 8.35 1.35 -2.33
C ASP A 21 7.15 0.73 -3.05
N PHE A 22 6.96 1.04 -4.33
CA PHE A 22 5.96 0.39 -5.16
C PHE A 22 6.42 0.31 -6.62
N LYS A 23 5.84 -0.64 -7.35
CA LYS A 23 6.01 -0.78 -8.78
C LYS A 23 4.66 -1.03 -9.43
N ILE A 24 4.30 -0.18 -10.39
CA ILE A 24 3.13 -0.40 -11.25
C ILE A 24 3.47 -1.47 -12.29
N LEU A 25 2.53 -2.39 -12.51
CA LEU A 25 2.53 -3.40 -13.55
C LEU A 25 1.36 -3.15 -14.51
N ASP A 26 1.26 -3.96 -15.55
CA ASP A 26 0.12 -3.92 -16.48
C ASP A 26 -1.21 -4.21 -15.77
N TYR A 27 -2.33 -3.81 -16.39
CA TYR A 27 -3.68 -4.05 -15.89
C TYR A 27 -3.94 -3.52 -14.47
N MET A 28 -3.27 -2.44 -14.07
CA MET A 28 -3.40 -1.80 -12.74
C MET A 28 -2.97 -2.70 -11.56
N TYR A 29 -2.17 -3.73 -11.82
CA TYR A 29 -1.49 -4.45 -10.74
C TYR A 29 -0.34 -3.63 -10.18
N MET A 30 -0.09 -3.75 -8.88
CA MET A 30 1.02 -3.08 -8.22
C MET A 30 1.77 -4.07 -7.33
N ILE A 31 3.10 -4.04 -7.35
CA ILE A 31 3.92 -4.64 -6.30
C ILE A 31 4.19 -3.56 -5.27
N ILE A 32 3.92 -3.85 -4.01
CA ILE A 32 4.07 -2.91 -2.90
C ILE A 32 5.08 -3.50 -1.92
N SER A 33 6.12 -2.75 -1.61
CA SER A 33 7.08 -3.08 -0.57
C SER A 33 6.70 -2.35 0.72
N PHE A 34 6.64 -3.08 1.82
CA PHE A 34 6.27 -2.56 3.12
C PHE A 34 7.47 -2.44 4.05
N SER A 35 7.36 -1.58 5.07
CA SER A 35 8.40 -1.33 6.08
C SER A 35 8.78 -2.57 6.91
N ASN A 36 7.94 -3.61 6.92
CA ASN A 36 8.23 -4.90 7.54
C ASN A 36 9.15 -5.81 6.70
N GLY A 37 9.53 -5.39 5.48
CA GLY A 37 10.36 -6.14 4.54
C GLY A 37 9.56 -7.06 3.60
N GLU A 38 8.24 -7.14 3.73
CA GLU A 38 7.40 -7.94 2.84
C GLU A 38 7.09 -7.19 1.54
N GLN A 39 6.98 -7.94 0.45
CA GLN A 39 6.44 -7.48 -0.82
C GLN A 39 5.12 -8.16 -1.10
N ARG A 40 4.16 -7.41 -1.63
CA ARG A 40 2.82 -7.93 -1.93
C ARG A 40 2.31 -7.42 -3.26
N VAL A 41 1.56 -8.24 -3.99
CA VAL A 41 0.82 -7.83 -5.20
C VAL A 41 -0.56 -7.34 -4.81
N PHE A 42 -0.89 -6.13 -5.25
CA PHE A 42 -2.18 -5.50 -5.06
C PHE A 42 -2.87 -5.30 -6.41
N ASP A 43 -4.14 -5.69 -6.48
CA ASP A 43 -4.99 -5.44 -7.64
C ASP A 43 -5.75 -4.13 -7.43
N ALA A 44 -5.35 -3.06 -8.12
CA ALA A 44 -6.00 -1.77 -7.96
C ALA A 44 -7.37 -1.67 -8.65
N THR A 45 -7.76 -2.66 -9.47
CA THR A 45 -9.08 -2.64 -10.12
C THR A 45 -10.21 -2.80 -9.11
N CYS A 46 -9.98 -3.48 -7.98
CA CYS A 46 -10.96 -3.60 -6.90
C CYS A 46 -11.33 -2.25 -6.26
N LEU A 47 -10.48 -1.24 -6.40
CA LEU A 47 -10.76 0.11 -5.91
C LEU A 47 -11.84 0.79 -6.75
N LEU A 48 -11.92 0.46 -8.04
CA LEU A 48 -12.84 1.06 -8.98
C LEU A 48 -14.31 0.71 -8.71
N GLU A 49 -14.58 -0.17 -7.74
CA GLU A 49 -15.92 -0.40 -7.20
C GLU A 49 -16.41 0.77 -6.34
N TYR A 50 -15.49 1.55 -5.76
CA TYR A 50 -15.82 2.67 -4.91
C TYR A 50 -15.83 3.99 -5.70
N PRO A 51 -16.85 4.86 -5.52
CA PRO A 51 -16.96 6.14 -6.22
C PRO A 51 -15.74 7.06 -6.07
N VAL A 52 -15.09 7.03 -4.89
CA VAL A 52 -13.93 7.89 -4.58
C VAL A 52 -12.69 7.57 -5.44
N TYR A 53 -12.55 6.30 -5.89
CA TYR A 53 -11.42 5.85 -6.69
C TYR A 53 -11.73 5.81 -8.20
N GLN A 54 -12.94 6.20 -8.63
CA GLN A 54 -13.28 6.29 -10.07
C GLN A 54 -12.28 7.11 -10.90
N PRO A 55 -11.68 8.22 -10.40
CA PRO A 55 -10.67 8.96 -11.15
C PRO A 55 -9.43 8.12 -11.50
N LEU A 56 -9.14 7.05 -10.75
CA LEU A 56 -8.01 6.16 -11.02
C LEU A 56 -8.22 5.29 -12.28
N LYS A 57 -9.41 5.30 -12.91
CA LYS A 57 -9.61 4.69 -14.23
C LYS A 57 -8.79 5.36 -15.33
N ASP A 58 -8.45 6.63 -15.16
CA ASP A 58 -7.54 7.30 -16.07
C ASP A 58 -6.11 6.88 -15.73
N GLU A 59 -5.46 6.18 -16.66
CA GLU A 59 -4.09 5.71 -16.50
C GLU A 59 -3.11 6.84 -16.17
N LYS A 60 -3.32 8.06 -16.67
CA LYS A 60 -2.44 9.20 -16.34
C LYS A 60 -2.55 9.57 -14.87
N ILE A 61 -3.76 9.50 -14.31
CA ILE A 61 -3.99 9.73 -12.88
C ILE A 61 -3.38 8.58 -12.10
N PHE A 62 -3.67 7.33 -12.45
CA PHE A 62 -3.16 6.16 -11.74
C PHE A 62 -1.63 6.11 -11.69
N ASN A 63 -0.96 6.38 -12.82
CA ASN A 63 0.49 6.40 -12.92
C ASN A 63 1.15 7.58 -12.21
N ALA A 64 0.38 8.60 -11.80
CA ALA A 64 0.86 9.72 -10.99
C ALA A 64 0.83 9.42 -9.47
N VAL A 65 0.74 8.15 -9.08
CA VAL A 65 0.82 7.72 -7.68
C VAL A 65 2.15 8.15 -7.05
N GLU A 66 2.08 8.56 -5.80
CA GLU A 66 3.22 8.95 -4.98
C GLU A 66 3.11 8.35 -3.58
N ILE A 67 4.25 8.05 -2.95
CA ILE A 67 4.26 7.71 -1.52
C ILE A 67 4.30 9.02 -0.73
N ARG A 68 3.31 9.24 0.14
CA ARG A 68 3.29 10.33 1.12
C ARG A 68 2.99 9.79 2.49
N ASN A 69 3.88 10.05 3.45
CA ASN A 69 3.74 9.61 4.84
C ASN A 69 3.43 8.09 4.94
N GLY A 70 4.19 7.26 4.22
CA GLY A 70 4.03 5.80 4.23
C GLY A 70 2.74 5.28 3.57
N THR A 71 2.05 6.12 2.80
CA THR A 71 0.75 5.82 2.18
C THR A 71 0.81 6.09 0.68
N LEU A 72 0.11 5.29 -0.14
CA LEU A 72 -0.03 5.57 -1.57
C LEU A 72 -1.07 6.67 -1.77
N SER A 73 -0.72 7.69 -2.54
CA SER A 73 -1.53 8.87 -2.75
C SER A 73 -1.56 9.32 -4.20
N TRP A 74 -2.68 9.94 -4.59
CA TRP A 74 -2.92 10.50 -5.91
C TRP A 74 -3.52 11.90 -5.78
N CYS A 75 -3.45 12.66 -6.88
CA CYS A 75 -4.12 13.95 -7.02
C CYS A 75 -3.82 14.93 -5.87
N ASN A 76 -2.56 14.99 -5.40
CA ASN A 76 -2.13 15.80 -4.25
C ASN A 76 -2.87 15.44 -2.94
N ASN A 77 -2.87 14.16 -2.52
CA ASN A 77 -3.58 13.68 -1.31
C ASN A 77 -5.10 13.81 -1.32
N LYS A 78 -5.73 13.97 -2.50
CA LYS A 78 -7.19 13.88 -2.57
C LYS A 78 -7.69 12.44 -2.51
N ILE A 79 -6.85 11.52 -2.95
CA ILE A 79 -7.11 10.09 -2.93
C ILE A 79 -5.89 9.44 -2.30
N ASP A 80 -6.11 8.65 -1.26
CA ASP A 80 -5.07 7.90 -0.58
C ASP A 80 -5.58 6.51 -0.19
N ILE A 81 -4.64 5.59 0.01
CA ILE A 81 -4.92 4.24 0.44
C ILE A 81 -3.91 3.85 1.51
N ALA A 82 -4.42 3.73 2.73
CA ALA A 82 -3.64 3.35 3.90
C ALA A 82 -2.90 2.01 3.69
N PRO A 83 -1.66 1.88 4.20
CA PRO A 83 -0.88 0.65 4.14
C PRO A 83 -1.61 -0.57 4.71
N GLU A 84 -2.41 -0.41 5.76
CA GLU A 84 -3.22 -1.51 6.31
C GLU A 84 -4.23 -2.08 5.30
N MET A 85 -4.87 -1.21 4.52
CA MET A 85 -5.85 -1.61 3.51
C MET A 85 -5.15 -2.31 2.34
N LEU A 86 -4.02 -1.74 1.89
CA LEU A 86 -3.17 -2.36 0.87
C LEU A 86 -2.71 -3.75 1.32
N TYR A 87 -2.24 -3.89 2.56
CA TYR A 87 -1.78 -5.17 3.11
C TYR A 87 -2.91 -6.20 3.19
N LYS A 88 -4.09 -5.80 3.67
CA LYS A 88 -5.26 -6.68 3.80
C LYS A 88 -5.83 -7.16 2.46
N LYS A 89 -5.74 -6.32 1.42
CA LYS A 89 -6.30 -6.60 0.08
C LYS A 89 -5.28 -7.10 -0.93
N SER A 90 -4.00 -7.16 -0.55
CA SER A 90 -2.92 -7.68 -1.39
C SER A 90 -2.59 -9.13 -1.04
N TYR A 91 -1.90 -9.79 -1.95
CA TYR A 91 -1.41 -11.15 -1.80
C TYR A 91 0.12 -11.13 -1.67
N GLU A 92 0.67 -12.06 -0.89
CA GLU A 92 2.12 -12.16 -0.72
C GLU A 92 2.81 -12.36 -2.08
N TYR A 93 3.88 -11.61 -2.32
CA TYR A 93 4.70 -11.70 -3.51
C TYR A 93 6.07 -12.24 -3.14
N THR A 94 6.30 -13.51 -3.42
CA THR A 94 7.64 -14.08 -3.43
C THR A 94 8.20 -13.89 -4.84
N ALA A 95 9.21 -13.03 -4.99
CA ALA A 95 9.93 -12.94 -6.25
C ALA A 95 10.45 -14.35 -6.61
N PRO A 96 10.25 -14.84 -7.85
CA PRO A 96 10.79 -16.13 -8.24
C PRO A 96 12.30 -16.07 -8.02
N GLU A 97 12.85 -17.07 -7.31
CA GLU A 97 14.28 -17.19 -7.11
C GLU A 97 14.96 -17.02 -8.47
N LYS A 98 15.97 -16.15 -8.56
CA LYS A 98 16.80 -16.04 -9.75
C LYS A 98 17.40 -17.41 -10.00
N ILE A 99 16.82 -18.18 -10.92
CA ILE A 99 17.47 -19.34 -11.50
C ILE A 99 18.58 -18.74 -12.37
N CYS A 100 19.78 -18.59 -11.81
CA CYS A 100 20.99 -18.44 -12.61
C CYS A 100 21.10 -19.69 -13.47
N MET A 101 20.82 -19.55 -14.76
CA MET A 101 21.25 -20.49 -15.80
C MET A 101 22.65 -20.11 -16.28
#